data_AF-A0A1G2CIT8-F1
#
_entry.id   AF-A0A1G2CIT8-F1
#
_cell.length_a   1.000
_cell.length_b   1.000
_cell.length_c   1.000
_cell.angle_alpha   90.00
_cell.angle_beta   90.00
_cell.angle_gamma   90.00
#
_symmetry.space_group_name_H-M   'P 1'
#
loop_
_entity.id
_entity.type
_entity.pdbx_description
1 polymer ?
#
loop_
_entity_poly.entity_id
_entity_poly.type
_entity_poly.pdbx_seq_one_letter_code
_entity_poly.pdbx_strand_id
1 'polypeptide(L)'
;MNANIGGGKTDLVMRQEVVLQSQILASGEVSNHLVIRRAHRASSTAASWYRATNENYGMVFVPPMAELTYAKGGVVKKITPLSDYTKKGFVADPDVVAIESTLKERLEYPEVVSFRESGKNVFAVWSSTKRGATSELTLDYTRTLLTPPGDGKAYEFIFEKQAGSAGSYRFELHAPVGYEWKENGLPTFTYESDDPPGRLILNLTLTKI
;
A
#
# COMPACT_ATOMS: atom_id res chain seq x y z
N MET A 1 3.14 -4.38 1.02
CA MET A 1 3.72 -5.74 1.03
C MET A 1 3.70 -6.29 -0.40
N ASN A 2 4.66 -7.14 -0.75
CA ASN A 2 4.89 -7.61 -2.11
C ASN A 2 5.25 -9.10 -2.11
N ALA A 3 4.58 -9.89 -2.96
CA ALA A 3 4.89 -11.29 -3.20
C ALA A 3 5.11 -11.53 -4.70
N ASN A 4 6.32 -11.93 -5.10
CA ASN A 4 6.62 -12.34 -6.46
C ASN A 4 6.25 -13.81 -6.67
N ILE A 5 5.27 -14.03 -7.55
CA ILE A 5 4.64 -15.33 -7.80
C ILE A 5 5.04 -15.86 -9.19
N GLY A 6 5.85 -15.11 -9.94
CA GLY A 6 6.29 -15.47 -11.29
C GLY A 6 7.45 -16.47 -11.37
N GLY A 7 8.00 -16.89 -10.22
CA GLY A 7 9.09 -17.88 -10.14
C GLY A 7 10.48 -17.38 -10.57
N GLY A 8 10.62 -16.16 -11.09
CA GLY A 8 11.91 -15.51 -11.34
C GLY A 8 12.49 -14.86 -10.09
N LYS A 9 13.82 -14.62 -10.05
CA LYS A 9 14.48 -13.88 -8.94
C LYS A 9 14.49 -12.37 -9.20
N THR A 10 13.43 -11.83 -9.79
CA THR A 10 13.39 -10.46 -10.31
C THR A 10 13.34 -9.40 -9.22
N ASP A 11 13.00 -9.75 -7.98
CA ASP A 11 12.89 -8.79 -6.87
C ASP A 11 14.21 -8.03 -6.60
N LEU A 12 15.37 -8.67 -6.81
CA LEU A 12 16.69 -8.04 -6.65
C LEU A 12 16.96 -6.89 -7.63
N VAL A 13 16.23 -6.85 -8.75
CA VAL A 13 16.38 -5.86 -9.83
C VAL A 13 15.14 -4.98 -9.98
N MET A 14 14.18 -5.10 -9.05
CA MET A 14 13.06 -4.18 -8.94
C MET A 14 13.47 -2.96 -8.12
N ARG A 15 13.03 -1.79 -8.58
CA ARG A 15 13.08 -0.54 -7.82
C ARG A 15 11.67 -0.10 -7.51
N GLN A 16 11.40 0.21 -6.26
CA GLN A 16 10.10 0.69 -5.80
C GLN A 16 10.22 2.14 -5.33
N GLU A 17 9.22 2.93 -5.69
CA GLU A 17 8.99 4.28 -5.19
C GLU A 17 7.56 4.34 -4.65
N VAL A 18 7.38 4.91 -3.47
CA VAL A 18 6.07 5.09 -2.83
C VAL A 18 5.89 6.55 -2.46
N VAL A 19 4.82 7.15 -2.93
CA VAL A 19 4.40 8.50 -2.58
C VAL A 19 3.03 8.41 -1.92
N LEU A 20 2.89 8.95 -0.71
CA LEU A 20 1.61 9.09 -0.04
C LEU A 20 1.40 10.55 0.33
N GLN A 21 0.30 11.12 -0.13
CA GLN A 21 -0.16 12.43 0.28
C GLN A 21 -1.41 12.25 1.13
N SER A 22 -1.40 12.79 2.35
CA SER A 22 -2.52 12.72 3.29
C SER A 22 -3.01 14.13 3.58
N GLN A 23 -4.29 14.39 3.31
CA GLN A 23 -4.95 15.64 3.62
C GLN A 23 -5.92 15.44 4.77
N ILE A 24 -5.68 16.14 5.88
CA ILE A 24 -6.54 16.08 7.07
C ILE A 24 -7.53 17.24 6.99
N LEU A 25 -8.83 16.94 7.04
CA LEU A 25 -9.88 17.95 7.11
C LEU A 25 -10.19 18.31 8.56
N ALA A 26 -10.72 19.52 8.78
CA ALA A 26 -11.14 19.96 10.11
C ALA A 26 -12.24 19.08 10.73
N SER A 27 -13.00 18.35 9.89
CA SER A 27 -13.98 17.34 10.32
C SER A 27 -13.35 16.09 10.93
N GLY A 28 -12.04 15.88 10.72
CA GLY A 28 -11.34 14.64 11.07
C GLY A 28 -11.35 13.58 9.98
N GLU A 29 -11.97 13.83 8.83
CA GLU A 29 -11.75 13.02 7.64
C GLU A 29 -10.31 13.20 7.13
N VAL A 30 -9.68 12.10 6.72
CA VAL A 30 -8.35 12.08 6.12
C VAL A 30 -8.46 11.44 4.74
N SER A 31 -8.17 12.23 3.72
CA SER A 31 -8.09 11.77 2.33
C SER A 31 -6.65 11.43 2.00
N ASN A 32 -6.44 10.25 1.43
CA ASN A 32 -5.10 9.74 1.12
C ASN A 32 -5.01 9.49 -0.38
N HIS A 33 -3.95 10.00 -1.00
CA HIS A 33 -3.55 9.71 -2.38
C HIS A 33 -2.25 8.91 -2.35
N LEU A 34 -2.31 7.64 -2.72
CA LEU A 34 -1.17 6.73 -2.72
C LEU A 34 -0.78 6.36 -4.13
N VAL A 35 0.50 6.55 -4.46
CA VAL A 35 1.10 6.09 -5.70
C VAL A 35 2.27 5.16 -5.40
N ILE A 36 2.24 3.96 -5.97
CA ILE A 36 3.33 2.98 -5.88
C ILE A 36 3.83 2.70 -7.30
N ARG A 37 5.10 3.01 -7.54
CA ARG A 37 5.78 2.70 -8.81
C ARG A 37 6.77 1.59 -8.62
N ARG A 38 6.80 0.66 -9.56
CA ARG A 38 7.74 -0.46 -9.59
C ARG A 38 8.40 -0.55 -10.96
N ALA A 39 9.70 -0.36 -11.01
CA ALA A 39 10.49 -0.38 -12.24
C ALA A 39 11.40 -1.60 -12.30
N HIS A 40 11.38 -2.31 -13.43
CA HIS A 40 12.19 -3.50 -13.64
C HIS A 40 13.51 -3.15 -14.34
N ARG A 41 14.62 -3.03 -13.58
CA ARG A 41 15.89 -2.46 -14.05
C ARG A 41 16.94 -3.48 -14.53
N ALA A 42 16.52 -4.69 -14.88
CA ALA A 42 17.42 -5.76 -15.35
C ALA A 42 18.01 -5.58 -16.76
N SER A 43 18.53 -4.39 -17.08
CA SER A 43 19.14 -4.11 -18.39
C SER A 43 20.53 -4.76 -18.55
N SER A 44 21.22 -5.12 -17.46
CA SER A 44 22.62 -5.57 -17.49
C SER A 44 22.91 -6.95 -16.88
N THR A 45 21.90 -7.71 -16.43
CA THR A 45 22.14 -9.01 -15.76
C THR A 45 22.21 -10.18 -16.74
N ALA A 46 23.30 -10.97 -16.67
CA ALA A 46 23.58 -12.08 -17.57
C ALA A 46 22.63 -13.29 -17.38
N ALA A 47 22.08 -13.49 -16.19
CA ALA A 47 21.19 -14.61 -15.92
C ALA A 47 19.72 -14.35 -16.33
N SER A 48 19.12 -15.33 -16.99
CA SER A 48 17.76 -15.24 -17.57
C SER A 48 16.66 -15.03 -16.54
N TRP A 49 16.80 -15.59 -15.33
CA TRP A 49 15.81 -15.47 -14.25
C TRP A 49 15.69 -14.06 -13.65
N TYR A 50 16.65 -13.17 -13.92
CA TYR A 50 16.54 -11.73 -13.61
C TYR A 50 15.84 -10.93 -14.70
N ARG A 51 15.61 -11.52 -15.88
CA ARG A 51 15.02 -10.87 -17.05
C ARG A 51 13.57 -11.29 -17.32
N ALA A 52 13.07 -12.27 -16.55
CA ALA A 52 11.67 -12.67 -16.58
C ALA A 52 10.76 -11.50 -16.18
N THR A 53 9.49 -11.56 -16.55
CA THR A 53 8.49 -10.61 -16.05
C THR A 53 8.34 -10.76 -14.54
N ASN A 54 8.29 -9.65 -13.80
CA ASN A 54 7.94 -9.67 -12.37
C ASN A 54 6.41 -9.74 -12.24
N GLU A 55 5.90 -10.87 -11.76
CA GLU A 55 4.49 -11.08 -11.45
C GLU A 55 4.31 -10.92 -9.95
N ASN A 56 3.76 -9.78 -9.53
CA ASN A 56 3.67 -9.42 -8.12
C ASN A 56 2.21 -9.34 -7.66
N TYR A 57 1.93 -9.93 -6.50
CA TYR A 57 0.73 -9.65 -5.72
C TYR A 57 1.08 -8.62 -4.65
N GLY A 58 0.60 -7.41 -4.83
CA GLY A 58 0.84 -6.28 -3.95
C GLY A 58 -0.32 -6.11 -2.98
N MET A 59 -0.02 -5.86 -1.71
CA MET A 59 -1.02 -5.59 -0.67
C MET A 59 -0.70 -4.29 0.06
N VAL A 60 -1.70 -3.41 0.16
CA VAL A 60 -1.66 -2.17 0.93
C VAL A 60 -2.56 -2.35 2.14
N PHE A 61 -1.95 -2.39 3.32
CA PHE A 61 -2.66 -2.47 4.59
C PHE A 61 -2.99 -1.07 5.06
N VAL A 62 -4.27 -0.77 5.22
CA VAL A 62 -4.77 0.53 5.66
C VAL A 62 -5.47 0.39 7.01
N PRO A 63 -5.64 1.49 7.75
CA PRO A 63 -6.37 1.46 9.02
C PRO A 63 -7.78 0.86 8.87
N PRO A 64 -8.35 0.31 9.95
CA PRO A 64 -9.74 -0.12 9.97
C PRO A 64 -10.67 1.01 9.51
N MET A 65 -11.76 0.65 8.83
CA MET A 65 -12.76 1.59 8.30
C MET A 65 -12.25 2.54 7.21
N ALA A 66 -11.02 2.36 6.71
CA ALA A 66 -10.61 3.05 5.50
C ALA A 66 -11.43 2.53 4.30
N GLU A 67 -11.91 3.44 3.47
CA GLU A 67 -12.73 3.17 2.29
C GLU A 67 -11.99 3.58 1.03
N LEU A 68 -11.87 2.66 0.09
CA LEU A 68 -11.29 2.92 -1.23
C LEU A 68 -12.29 3.76 -2.05
N THR A 69 -11.85 4.91 -2.52
CA THR A 69 -12.66 5.85 -3.33
C THR A 69 -12.17 5.94 -4.77
N TYR A 70 -10.94 5.52 -5.05
CA TYR A 70 -10.39 5.42 -6.41
C TYR A 70 -9.30 4.35 -6.47
N ALA A 71 -9.21 3.65 -7.59
CA ALA A 71 -8.06 2.84 -7.91
C ALA A 71 -7.75 2.84 -9.40
N LYS A 72 -6.46 2.76 -9.73
CA LYS A 72 -5.99 2.58 -11.09
C LYS A 72 -4.68 1.80 -11.12
N GLY A 73 -4.54 0.97 -12.14
CA GLY A 73 -3.37 0.11 -12.33
C GLY A 73 -3.62 -1.31 -11.86
N GLY A 74 -2.64 -2.18 -12.07
CA GLY A 74 -2.78 -3.61 -11.86
C GLY A 74 -3.37 -4.35 -13.06
N VAL A 75 -3.64 -5.64 -12.86
CA VAL A 75 -4.22 -6.54 -13.84
C VAL A 75 -5.22 -7.48 -13.19
N VAL A 76 -6.32 -7.78 -13.88
CA VAL A 76 -7.24 -8.84 -13.45
C VAL A 76 -6.57 -10.20 -13.66
N LYS A 77 -6.45 -10.99 -12.59
CA LYS A 77 -5.90 -12.35 -12.65
C LYS A 77 -6.90 -13.35 -12.11
N LYS A 78 -7.41 -14.23 -12.98
CA LYS A 78 -8.31 -15.32 -12.58
C LYS A 78 -7.50 -16.52 -12.13
N ILE A 79 -7.55 -16.83 -10.84
CA ILE A 79 -6.91 -18.02 -10.27
C ILE A 79 -7.95 -19.13 -10.23
N THR A 80 -7.68 -20.25 -10.90
CA THR A 80 -8.54 -21.44 -10.88
C THR A 80 -7.77 -22.58 -10.21
N PRO A 81 -8.34 -23.25 -9.20
CA PRO A 81 -7.71 -24.42 -8.60
C PRO A 81 -7.42 -25.50 -9.65
N LEU A 82 -6.22 -26.09 -9.62
CA LEU A 82 -5.84 -27.19 -10.51
C LEU A 82 -6.57 -28.50 -10.18
N SER A 83 -7.14 -28.60 -8.98
CA SER A 83 -7.85 -29.77 -8.49
C SER A 83 -8.92 -29.35 -7.49
N ASP A 84 -9.92 -30.20 -7.31
CA ASP A 84 -10.84 -30.15 -6.19
C ASP A 84 -10.14 -30.70 -4.93
N TYR A 85 -9.60 -29.80 -4.10
CA TYR A 85 -8.84 -30.17 -2.91
C TYR A 85 -9.74 -30.74 -1.80
N THR A 86 -10.99 -30.29 -1.72
CA THR A 86 -11.99 -30.81 -0.77
C THR A 86 -12.28 -32.29 -1.05
N LYS A 87 -12.49 -32.67 -2.32
CA LYS A 87 -12.66 -34.09 -2.71
C LYS A 87 -11.43 -34.95 -2.43
N LYS A 88 -10.24 -34.36 -2.36
CA LYS A 88 -8.98 -35.05 -2.05
C LYS A 88 -8.69 -35.11 -0.54
N GLY A 89 -9.61 -34.66 0.31
CA GLY A 89 -9.47 -34.74 1.77
C GLY A 89 -8.52 -33.71 2.38
N PHE A 90 -8.17 -32.65 1.65
CA PHE A 90 -7.43 -31.53 2.22
C PHE A 90 -8.34 -30.74 3.17
N VAL A 91 -7.77 -30.30 4.30
CA VAL A 91 -8.45 -29.47 5.29
C VAL A 91 -8.07 -28.02 5.06
N ALA A 92 -9.06 -27.13 5.04
CA ALA A 92 -8.83 -25.70 4.93
C ALA A 92 -8.22 -25.15 6.23
N ASP A 93 -7.19 -24.33 6.10
CA ASP A 93 -6.59 -23.65 7.24
C ASP A 93 -7.57 -22.57 7.78
N PRO A 94 -7.89 -22.57 9.08
CA PRO A 94 -8.84 -21.61 9.65
C PRO A 94 -8.48 -20.15 9.44
N ASP A 95 -7.18 -19.80 9.44
CA ASP A 95 -6.73 -18.43 9.25
C ASP A 95 -6.92 -17.99 7.80
N VAL A 96 -6.64 -18.89 6.85
CA VAL A 96 -6.90 -18.64 5.43
C VAL A 96 -8.39 -18.45 5.18
N VAL A 97 -9.23 -19.33 5.73
CA VAL A 97 -10.70 -19.23 5.60
C VAL A 97 -11.20 -17.91 6.18
N ALA A 98 -10.69 -17.48 7.33
CA ALA A 98 -11.07 -16.21 7.94
C ALA A 98 -10.78 -15.02 7.00
N ILE A 99 -9.60 -14.99 6.37
CA ILE A 99 -9.22 -13.95 5.41
C ILE A 99 -10.13 -14.01 4.17
N GLU A 100 -10.21 -15.18 3.52
CA GLU A 100 -10.97 -15.39 2.28
C GLU A 100 -12.46 -15.09 2.45
N SER A 101 -13.04 -15.38 3.62
CA SER A 101 -14.46 -15.09 3.92
C SER A 101 -14.80 -13.60 3.89
N THR A 102 -13.80 -12.72 3.99
CA THR A 102 -13.97 -11.26 3.95
C THR A 102 -13.64 -10.64 2.60
N LEU A 103 -13.24 -11.47 1.61
CA LEU A 103 -12.88 -11.01 0.28
C LEU A 103 -14.06 -10.40 -0.45
N LYS A 104 -13.83 -9.22 -1.01
CA LYS A 104 -14.78 -8.45 -1.80
C LYS A 104 -14.10 -8.03 -3.09
N GLU A 105 -14.65 -8.51 -4.20
CA GLU A 105 -14.39 -7.96 -5.53
C GLU A 105 -15.07 -6.59 -5.66
N ARG A 106 -14.49 -5.71 -6.48
CA ARG A 106 -15.00 -4.36 -6.70
C ARG A 106 -15.39 -4.18 -8.16
N LEU A 107 -16.68 -3.99 -8.42
CA LEU A 107 -17.21 -3.79 -9.78
C LEU A 107 -16.59 -2.55 -10.45
N GLU A 108 -16.38 -1.48 -9.68
CA GLU A 108 -15.80 -0.22 -10.17
C GLU A 108 -14.28 -0.32 -10.44
N TYR A 109 -13.60 -1.26 -9.78
CA TYR A 109 -12.14 -1.45 -9.84
C TYR A 109 -11.80 -2.95 -9.88
N PRO A 110 -12.05 -3.65 -11.00
CA PRO A 110 -11.97 -5.10 -11.07
C PRO A 110 -10.55 -5.66 -10.85
N GLU A 111 -9.50 -4.85 -11.02
CA GLU A 111 -8.11 -5.20 -10.72
C GLU A 111 -7.81 -5.28 -9.22
N VAL A 112 -8.64 -4.65 -8.38
CA VAL A 112 -8.43 -4.53 -6.93
C VAL A 112 -9.46 -5.36 -6.17
N VAL A 113 -8.95 -6.21 -5.29
CA VAL A 113 -9.77 -6.89 -4.28
C VAL A 113 -9.53 -6.27 -2.91
N SER A 114 -10.54 -6.32 -2.05
CA SER A 114 -10.40 -5.88 -0.66
C SER A 114 -10.84 -6.95 0.31
N PHE A 115 -10.12 -7.10 1.42
CA PHE A 115 -10.43 -8.06 2.48
C PHE A 115 -9.87 -7.56 3.81
N ARG A 116 -10.05 -8.35 4.87
CA ARG A 116 -9.50 -8.07 6.21
C ARG A 116 -8.45 -9.11 6.58
N GLU A 117 -7.34 -8.61 7.10
CA GLU A 117 -6.25 -9.45 7.59
C GLU A 117 -5.56 -8.72 8.74
N SER A 118 -5.24 -9.45 9.82
CA SER A 118 -4.53 -8.90 11.00
C SER A 118 -5.19 -7.62 11.57
N GLY A 119 -6.52 -7.57 11.55
CA GLY A 119 -7.30 -6.42 12.05
C GLY A 119 -7.26 -5.17 11.17
N LYS A 120 -6.64 -5.22 9.97
CA LYS A 120 -6.56 -4.11 9.02
C LYS A 120 -7.45 -4.37 7.81
N ASN A 121 -7.85 -3.29 7.13
CA ASN A 121 -8.41 -3.40 5.78
C ASN A 121 -7.24 -3.52 4.79
N VAL A 122 -7.39 -4.36 3.77
CA VAL A 122 -6.36 -4.60 2.75
C VAL A 122 -6.91 -4.26 1.38
N PHE A 123 -6.13 -3.51 0.59
CA PHE A 123 -6.33 -3.37 -0.85
C PHE A 123 -5.24 -4.17 -1.55
N ALA A 124 -5.63 -5.20 -2.30
CA ALA A 124 -4.69 -6.09 -2.95
C ALA A 124 -4.89 -6.09 -4.46
N VAL A 125 -3.77 -6.17 -5.18
CA VAL A 125 -3.73 -6.03 -6.64
C VAL A 125 -2.66 -6.93 -7.23
N TRP A 126 -2.95 -7.51 -8.39
CA TRP A 126 -1.94 -8.16 -9.21
C TRP A 126 -1.27 -7.13 -10.12
N SER A 127 0.05 -7.23 -10.29
CA SER A 127 0.82 -6.39 -11.20
C SER A 127 1.81 -7.23 -11.99
N SER A 128 2.01 -6.87 -13.25
CA SER A 128 2.97 -7.52 -14.15
C SER A 128 3.92 -6.48 -14.71
N THR A 129 5.20 -6.55 -14.35
CA THR A 129 6.22 -5.59 -14.79
C THR A 129 7.22 -6.28 -15.71
N LYS A 130 7.13 -5.98 -17.02
CA LYS A 130 8.09 -6.46 -18.02
C LYS A 130 9.47 -5.84 -17.80
N ARG A 131 10.52 -6.51 -18.30
CA ARG A 131 11.88 -5.97 -18.31
C ARG A 131 11.94 -4.59 -18.96
N GLY A 132 12.53 -3.62 -18.27
CA GLY A 132 12.69 -2.24 -18.74
C GLY A 132 11.42 -1.39 -18.60
N ALA A 133 10.30 -1.97 -18.17
CA ALA A 133 9.06 -1.25 -17.95
C ALA A 133 8.91 -0.82 -16.48
N THR A 134 7.95 0.09 -16.27
CA THR A 134 7.47 0.51 -14.96
C THR A 134 5.98 0.23 -14.88
N SER A 135 5.54 -0.39 -13.79
CA SER A 135 4.14 -0.49 -13.42
C SER A 135 3.82 0.53 -12.33
N GLU A 136 2.62 1.10 -12.38
CA GLU A 136 2.13 2.08 -11.41
C GLU A 136 0.79 1.60 -10.85
N LEU A 137 0.61 1.77 -9.54
CA LEU A 137 -0.64 1.61 -8.83
C LEU A 137 -0.98 2.94 -8.17
N THR A 138 -2.19 3.42 -8.38
CA THR A 138 -2.76 4.59 -7.72
C THR A 138 -3.98 4.16 -6.92
N LEU A 139 -4.05 4.56 -5.65
CA LEU A 139 -5.19 4.32 -4.77
C LEU A 139 -5.54 5.62 -4.06
N ASP A 140 -6.81 6.01 -4.11
CA ASP A 140 -7.34 7.01 -3.19
C ASP A 140 -8.24 6.33 -2.18
N TYR A 141 -8.08 6.72 -0.92
CA TYR A 141 -8.91 6.20 0.16
C TYR A 141 -9.08 7.22 1.27
N THR A 142 -10.25 7.16 1.91
CA THR A 142 -10.59 8.03 3.02
C THR A 142 -10.68 7.24 4.31
N ARG A 143 -10.51 7.93 5.44
CA ARG A 143 -10.85 7.41 6.76
C ARG A 143 -11.24 8.57 7.68
N THR A 144 -11.97 8.28 8.75
CA THR A 144 -12.26 9.27 9.78
C THR A 144 -11.40 9.03 11.02
N LEU A 145 -10.76 10.08 11.54
CA LEU A 145 -10.04 10.03 12.81
C LEU A 145 -11.01 9.85 13.97
N LEU A 146 -10.62 9.06 14.97
CA LEU A 146 -11.41 8.86 16.19
C LEU A 146 -11.64 10.17 16.94
N THR A 147 -10.69 11.10 16.85
CA THR A 147 -10.81 12.44 17.42
C THR A 147 -10.51 13.48 16.34
N PRO A 148 -11.36 14.51 16.19
CA PRO A 148 -11.12 15.56 15.21
C PRO A 148 -9.86 16.38 15.57
N PRO A 149 -9.21 17.02 14.58
CA PRO A 149 -8.09 17.92 14.78
C PRO A 149 -8.37 19.04 15.79
N GLY A 150 -7.33 19.60 16.39
CA GLY A 150 -7.46 20.68 17.35
C GLY A 150 -6.11 21.22 17.78
N ASP A 151 -6.11 22.41 18.38
CA ASP A 151 -4.89 23.08 18.83
C ASP A 151 -4.17 22.27 19.91
N GLY A 152 -2.86 22.11 19.77
CA GLY A 152 -2.03 21.28 20.64
C GLY A 152 -2.28 19.77 20.53
N LYS A 153 -3.16 19.30 19.64
CA LYS A 153 -3.41 17.85 19.48
C LYS A 153 -2.29 17.17 18.72
N ALA A 154 -1.89 16.01 19.23
CA ALA A 154 -0.96 15.11 18.57
C ALA A 154 -1.64 14.36 17.41
N TYR A 155 -0.85 14.11 16.36
CA TYR A 155 -1.17 13.28 15.22
C TYR A 155 -0.03 12.30 14.99
N GLU A 156 -0.33 11.00 15.07
CA GLU A 156 0.65 9.95 14.81
C GLU A 156 0.44 9.39 13.40
N PHE A 157 1.47 9.52 12.57
CA PHE A 157 1.56 8.78 11.32
C PHE A 157 2.41 7.53 11.52
N ILE A 158 1.83 6.37 11.22
CA ILE A 158 2.51 5.08 11.33
C ILE A 158 2.61 4.47 9.95
N PHE A 159 3.84 4.15 9.55
CA PHE A 159 4.15 3.43 8.34
C PHE A 159 4.93 2.16 8.66
N GLU A 160 4.59 1.07 7.98
CA GLU A 160 5.27 -0.21 8.09
C GLU A 160 5.52 -0.77 6.69
N LYS A 161 6.72 -1.31 6.47
CA LYS A 161 7.07 -2.04 5.25
C LYS A 161 7.50 -3.45 5.54
N GLN A 162 7.38 -4.31 4.52
CA GLN A 162 7.87 -5.67 4.58
C GLN A 162 9.40 -5.67 4.76
N ALA A 163 9.89 -6.51 5.67
CA ALA A 163 11.33 -6.69 5.86
C ALA A 163 12.02 -7.10 4.55
N GLY A 164 13.21 -6.55 4.30
CA GLY A 164 13.97 -6.79 3.08
C GLY A 164 13.43 -6.11 1.81
N SER A 165 12.33 -5.35 1.89
CA SER A 165 11.90 -4.49 0.78
C SER A 165 12.58 -3.13 0.86
N ALA A 166 13.44 -2.83 -0.12
CA ALA A 166 14.08 -1.52 -0.26
C ALA A 166 13.33 -0.67 -1.30
N GLY A 167 13.31 0.64 -1.11
CA GLY A 167 12.67 1.59 -2.01
C GLY A 167 12.75 3.02 -1.50
N SER A 168 12.40 3.97 -2.35
CA SER A 168 12.25 5.38 -1.95
C SER A 168 10.83 5.64 -1.48
N TYR A 169 10.71 6.44 -0.42
CA TYR A 169 9.43 6.76 0.20
C TYR A 169 9.33 8.25 0.44
N ARG A 170 8.21 8.84 0.03
CA ARG A 170 7.85 10.24 0.27
C ARG A 170 6.47 10.31 0.88
N PHE A 171 6.38 10.90 2.06
CA PHE A 171 5.12 11.12 2.77
C PHE A 171 4.90 12.61 2.94
N GLU A 172 3.77 13.11 2.43
CA GLU A 172 3.32 14.49 2.60
C GLU A 172 2.07 14.49 3.46
N LEU A 173 2.15 15.17 4.60
CA LEU A 173 1.07 15.25 5.58
C LEU A 173 0.62 16.71 5.64
N HIS A 174 -0.60 16.97 5.15
CA HIS A 174 -1.18 18.31 5.15
C HIS A 174 -2.06 18.49 6.39
N ALA A 175 -1.74 19.50 7.18
CA ALA A 175 -2.55 19.96 8.29
C ALA A 175 -3.91 20.48 7.78
N PRO A 176 -4.96 20.43 8.61
CA PRO A 176 -6.23 21.06 8.29
C PRO A 176 -6.10 22.57 8.15
N VAL A 177 -6.99 23.16 7.36
CA VAL A 177 -7.04 24.62 7.17
C VAL A 177 -7.12 25.34 8.51
N GLY A 178 -6.30 26.38 8.68
CA GLY A 178 -6.17 27.13 9.93
C GLY A 178 -5.20 26.53 10.94
N TYR A 179 -4.47 25.48 10.56
CA TYR A 179 -3.44 24.86 11.37
C TYR A 179 -2.12 24.71 10.61
N GLU A 180 -1.05 24.61 11.39
CA GLU A 180 0.29 24.21 10.95
C GLU A 180 0.82 23.08 11.84
N TRP A 181 1.86 22.40 11.37
CA TRP A 181 2.61 21.45 12.18
C TRP A 181 3.62 22.18 13.03
N LYS A 182 3.57 21.98 14.35
CA LYS A 182 4.52 22.54 15.32
C LYS A 182 5.97 22.19 14.98
N GLU A 183 6.20 21.03 14.38
CA GLU A 183 7.53 20.48 14.11
C GLU A 183 8.29 21.26 13.03
N ASN A 184 7.60 21.97 12.14
CA ASN A 184 8.24 22.76 11.09
C ASN A 184 7.63 24.16 10.87
N GLY A 185 6.56 24.53 11.58
CA GLY A 185 5.87 25.81 11.42
C GLY A 185 5.23 25.98 10.04
N LEU A 186 4.82 24.88 9.40
CA LEU A 186 4.23 24.89 8.06
C LEU A 186 2.94 24.05 8.01
N PRO A 187 1.99 24.36 7.10
CA PRO A 187 0.79 23.56 6.90
C PRO A 187 1.06 22.18 6.29
N THR A 188 2.29 21.92 5.81
CA THR A 188 2.68 20.64 5.22
C THR A 188 3.95 20.14 5.90
N PHE A 189 3.94 18.88 6.31
CA PHE A 189 5.11 18.15 6.77
C PHE A 189 5.49 17.10 5.73
N THR A 190 6.77 17.08 5.35
CA THR A 190 7.28 16.13 4.34
C THR A 190 8.37 15.26 4.96
N TYR A 191 8.23 13.95 4.80
CA TYR A 191 9.26 12.97 5.10
C TYR A 191 9.71 12.28 3.80
N GLU A 192 11.02 12.22 3.58
CA GLU A 192 11.62 11.52 2.44
C GLU A 192 12.76 10.62 2.90
N SER A 193 12.81 9.39 2.39
CA SER A 193 13.90 8.46 2.70
C SER A 193 14.06 7.41 1.59
N ASP A 194 15.31 7.20 1.19
CA ASP A 194 15.75 6.02 0.47
C ASP A 194 15.98 4.90 1.50
N ASP A 195 14.99 4.04 1.67
CA ASP A 195 14.96 2.94 2.64
C ASP A 195 14.73 3.36 4.12
N PRO A 196 13.51 3.80 4.49
CA PRO A 196 13.14 4.06 5.87
C PRO A 196 13.21 2.78 6.72
N PRO A 197 13.17 2.87 8.07
CA PRO A 197 13.09 1.70 8.92
C PRO A 197 11.86 0.83 8.60
N GLY A 198 11.89 -0.45 9.03
CA GLY A 198 10.77 -1.37 8.83
C GLY A 198 9.45 -0.86 9.42
N ARG A 199 9.54 -0.10 10.52
CA ARG A 199 8.45 0.69 11.09
C ARG A 199 8.93 2.12 11.31
N LEU A 200 8.17 3.08 10.81
CA LEU A 200 8.36 4.51 11.01
C LEU A 200 7.15 5.06 11.77
N ILE A 201 7.42 5.85 12.79
CA ILE A 201 6.39 6.61 13.53
C ILE A 201 6.80 8.08 13.48
N LEU A 202 5.94 8.91 12.93
CA LEU A 202 6.10 10.37 12.95
C LEU A 202 5.08 10.93 13.93
N ASN A 203 5.57 11.58 14.98
CA ASN A 203 4.76 12.29 15.95
C ASN A 203 4.70 13.75 15.55
N LEU A 204 3.51 14.21 15.17
CA LEU A 204 3.28 15.59 14.77
C LEU A 204 2.28 16.26 15.71
N THR A 205 2.33 17.59 15.81
CA THR A 205 1.46 18.36 16.68
C THR A 205 0.83 19.50 15.90
N LEU A 206 -0.48 19.66 16.02
CA LEU A 206 -1.18 20.77 15.39
C LEU A 206 -1.06 22.04 16.23
N THR A 207 -0.75 23.16 15.57
CA THR A 207 -0.81 24.51 16.13
C THR A 207 -1.77 25.34 15.31
N LYS A 208 -2.69 26.04 15.97
CA LYS A 208 -3.64 26.93 15.29
C LYS A 208 -2.96 28.23 14.86
N ILE A 209 -3.26 28.70 13.64
CA ILE A 209 -2.80 29.98 13.07
C ILE A 209 -3.82 31.09 13.34
#